data_AF-A0A9Q9PAE6-F1
#
_entry.id   AF-A0A9Q9PAE6-F1
#
_cell.length_a   1.000
_cell.length_b   1.000
_cell.length_c   1.000
_cell.angle_alpha   90.00
_cell.angle_beta   90.00
_cell.angle_gamma   90.00
#
_symmetry.space_group_name_H-M   'P 1'
#
loop_
_entity.id
_entity.type
_entity.pdbx_description
1 polymer ?
#
loop_
_entity_poly.entity_id
_entity_poly.type
_entity_poly.pdbx_seq_one_letter_code
_entity_poly.pdbx_strand_id
1 'polypeptide(L)'
;MDDILSLINELPGVEEAWEERRFRVYRNRRALTVTVSDQGPVGGSHRYSATAEADDDVTAVSHGNPEATIEDALDAVHWWEFD
;
A
#
# COMPACT_ATOMS: atom_id res chain seq x y z
N MET A 1 -4.21 -4.52 -17.49
CA MET A 1 -3.45 -3.95 -16.36
C MET A 1 -2.50 -4.99 -15.78
N ASP A 2 -2.82 -6.28 -15.86
CA ASP A 2 -1.95 -7.43 -15.52
C ASP A 2 -0.63 -7.57 -16.29
N ASP A 3 -0.55 -7.10 -17.54
CA ASP A 3 0.63 -7.38 -18.39
C ASP A 3 1.91 -6.70 -17.88
N ILE A 4 1.84 -5.49 -17.32
CA ILE A 4 3.04 -4.76 -16.90
C ILE A 4 3.66 -5.37 -15.64
N LEU A 5 2.84 -5.70 -14.63
CA LEU A 5 3.32 -6.37 -13.41
C LEU A 5 3.92 -7.74 -13.72
N SER A 6 3.29 -8.50 -14.64
CA SER A 6 3.80 -9.78 -15.08
C SER A 6 5.15 -9.62 -15.77
N LEU A 7 5.29 -8.66 -16.69
CA LEU A 7 6.55 -8.38 -17.39
C LEU A 7 7.67 -7.92 -16.44
N ILE A 8 7.35 -7.14 -15.40
CA ILE A 8 8.33 -6.70 -14.41
C ILE A 8 8.82 -7.88 -13.57
N ASN A 9 7.94 -8.79 -13.17
CA ASN A 9 8.30 -10.00 -12.42
C ASN A 9 9.18 -10.97 -13.23
N GLU A 10 9.13 -10.93 -14.57
CA GLU A 10 9.99 -11.73 -15.44
C GLU A 10 11.42 -11.17 -15.60
N LEU A 11 11.70 -9.97 -15.09
CA LEU A 11 13.03 -9.36 -15.19
C LEU A 11 14.07 -10.13 -14.33
N PRO A 12 15.31 -10.27 -14.81
CA PRO A 12 16.34 -11.00 -14.08
C PRO A 12 16.63 -10.37 -12.71
N GLY A 13 16.46 -11.15 -11.64
CA GLY A 13 16.76 -10.73 -10.27
C GLY A 13 15.63 -10.00 -9.54
N VAL A 14 14.43 -9.89 -10.14
CA VAL A 14 13.23 -9.43 -9.45
C VAL A 14 12.63 -10.59 -8.65
N GLU A 15 12.42 -10.39 -7.35
CA GLU A 15 11.78 -11.38 -6.47
C GLU A 15 10.26 -11.17 -6.39
N GLU A 16 9.83 -9.90 -6.40
CA GLU A 16 8.43 -9.49 -6.41
C GLU A 16 8.28 -8.10 -7.00
N ALA A 17 7.12 -7.83 -7.60
CA ALA A 17 6.74 -6.52 -8.10
C ALA A 17 5.35 -6.13 -7.59
N TRP A 18 5.22 -4.87 -7.19
CA TRP A 18 4.00 -4.29 -6.67
C TRP A 18 3.70 -2.99 -7.43
N GLU A 19 2.44 -2.79 -7.80
CA GLU A 19 1.98 -1.51 -8.31
C GLU A 19 1.59 -0.61 -7.14
N GLU A 20 2.32 0.50 -6.95
CA GLU A 20 2.01 1.48 -5.92
C GLU A 20 1.14 2.61 -6.46
N ARG A 21 0.03 2.88 -5.77
CA ARG A 21 -0.81 4.06 -5.97
C ARG A 21 -0.75 4.92 -4.72
N ARG A 22 -0.36 6.18 -4.90
CA ARG A 22 -0.19 7.14 -3.81
C ARG A 22 -1.29 8.18 -3.83
N PHE A 23 -1.92 8.36 -2.67
CA PHE A 23 -3.03 9.28 -2.48
C PHE A 23 -2.69 10.24 -1.36
N ARG A 24 -3.03 11.52 -1.54
CA ARG A 24 -2.94 12.50 -0.47
C ARG A 24 -4.31 12.65 0.17
N VAL A 25 -4.40 12.40 1.46
CA VAL A 25 -5.63 12.51 2.25
C VAL A 25 -5.43 13.52 3.38
N TYR A 26 -6.53 14.14 3.81
CA TYR A 26 -6.50 15.09 4.93
C TYR A 26 -7.39 14.56 6.05
N ARG A 27 -6.80 14.27 7.21
CA ARG A 27 -7.48 13.75 8.40
C ARG A 27 -7.15 14.65 9.58
N ASN A 28 -8.15 15.14 10.32
CA ASN A 28 -7.98 16.07 11.44
C ASN A 28 -7.08 17.29 11.15
N ARG A 29 -7.15 17.84 9.92
CA ARG A 29 -6.29 18.93 9.40
C ARG A 29 -4.82 18.55 9.17
N ARG A 30 -4.46 17.29 9.39
CA ARG A 30 -3.17 16.70 9.05
C ARG A 30 -3.20 16.14 7.62
N ALA A 31 -2.15 16.39 6.85
CA ALA A 31 -1.99 15.79 5.54
C ALA A 31 -1.27 14.45 5.70
N LEU A 32 -1.84 13.39 5.12
CA LEU A 32 -1.25 12.06 5.10
C LEU A 32 -1.06 11.63 3.65
N THR A 33 0.03 10.92 3.40
CA THR A 33 0.25 10.18 2.17
C THR A 33 -0.11 8.72 2.42
N VAL A 34 -1.07 8.21 1.67
CA VAL A 34 -1.51 6.81 1.71
C VAL A 34 -1.00 6.12 0.47
N THR A 35 -0.18 5.10 0.66
CA THR A 35 0.33 4.23 -0.41
C THR A 35 -0.43 2.92 -0.37
N VAL A 36 -1.12 2.59 -1.46
CA VAL A 36 -1.72 1.27 -1.67
C VAL A 36 -0.88 0.52 -2.69
N SER A 37 -0.43 -0.67 -2.32
CA SER A 37 0.37 -1.54 -3.18
C SER A 37 -0.46 -2.74 -3.61
N ASP A 38 -0.43 -3.09 -4.90
CA ASP A 38 -1.12 -4.25 -5.49
C ASP A 38 -0.10 -5.16 -6.18
N GLN A 39 0.05 -6.40 -5.71
CA GLN A 39 0.94 -7.42 -6.31
C GLN A 39 0.33 -8.07 -7.56
N GLY A 40 -0.92 -7.74 -7.89
CA GLY A 40 -1.70 -8.39 -8.95
C GLY A 40 -2.32 -9.72 -8.50
N PRO A 41 -3.04 -10.42 -9.40
CA PRO A 41 -3.77 -11.66 -9.08
C PRO A 41 -2.91 -12.78 -8.51
N VAL A 42 -1.59 -12.75 -8.76
CA VAL A 42 -0.63 -13.74 -8.25
C VAL A 42 -0.43 -13.66 -6.73
N GLY A 43 -0.70 -12.51 -6.11
CA GLY A 43 -0.55 -12.32 -4.66
C GLY A 43 -1.58 -13.06 -3.81
N GLY A 44 -2.66 -13.57 -4.42
CA GLY A 44 -3.66 -14.38 -3.73
C GLY A 44 -4.25 -13.67 -2.50
N SER A 45 -4.05 -14.24 -1.31
CA SER A 45 -4.53 -13.70 -0.04
C SER A 45 -3.70 -12.56 0.54
N HIS A 46 -2.55 -12.24 -0.04
CA HIS A 46 -1.64 -11.17 0.40
C HIS A 46 -1.42 -10.16 -0.72
N ARG A 47 -2.45 -9.97 -1.57
CA ARG A 47 -2.34 -9.22 -2.81
C ARG A 47 -2.18 -7.72 -2.60
N TYR A 48 -2.88 -7.17 -1.62
CA TYR A 48 -2.90 -5.73 -1.36
C TYR A 48 -2.18 -5.42 -0.06
N SER A 49 -1.44 -4.33 -0.01
CA SER A 49 -0.98 -3.75 1.26
C SER A 49 -1.25 -2.24 1.24
N ALA A 50 -1.37 -1.65 2.42
CA ALA A 50 -1.54 -0.21 2.56
C ALA A 50 -0.62 0.33 3.64
N THR A 51 -0.07 1.51 3.39
CA THR A 51 0.73 2.28 4.34
C THR A 51 0.21 3.70 4.38
N ALA A 52 0.15 4.28 5.57
CA ALA A 52 -0.14 5.69 5.77
C ALA A 52 1.06 6.37 6.45
N GLU A 53 1.43 7.54 5.94
CA GLU A 53 2.55 8.35 6.44
C GLU A 53 2.06 9.78 6.65
N ALA A 54 2.45 10.41 7.74
CA ALA A 54 2.14 11.82 7.95
C ALA A 54 3.14 12.72 7.21
N ASP A 55 2.64 13.66 6.40
CA ASP A 55 3.51 14.55 5.62
C ASP A 55 4.38 15.48 6.51
N ASP A 56 3.94 15.73 7.74
CA ASP A 56 4.59 16.62 8.71
C ASP A 56 5.51 15.89 9.70
N ASP A 57 5.46 14.56 9.76
CA ASP A 57 6.23 13.73 10.67
C ASP A 57 6.56 12.38 10.03
N VAL A 58 7.80 12.26 9.58
CA VAL A 58 8.34 11.04 8.96
C VAL A 58 8.42 9.83 9.91
N THR A 59 8.20 10.03 11.22
CA THR A 59 8.13 8.93 12.19
C THR A 59 6.72 8.42 12.43
N ALA A 60 5.70 9.19 12.03
CA ALA A 60 4.31 8.77 12.04
C ALA A 60 4.01 7.98 10.76
N VAL A 61 4.32 6.69 10.80
CA VAL A 61 4.09 5.73 9.72
C VAL A 61 3.35 4.53 10.28
N SER A 62 2.31 4.11 9.58
CA SER A 62 1.51 2.95 9.94
C SER A 62 1.37 2.02 8.74
N HIS A 63 1.75 0.76 8.93
CA HIS A 63 1.69 -0.28 7.91
C HIS A 63 0.56 -1.27 8.25
N GLY A 64 -0.38 -1.46 7.33
CA GLY A 64 -1.31 -2.58 7.38
C GLY A 64 -0.64 -3.86 6.91
N ASN A 65 -1.06 -5.01 7.46
CA ASN A 65 -0.64 -6.30 6.91
C ASN A 65 -1.12 -6.47 5.47
N PRO A 66 -0.45 -7.28 4.64
CA PRO A 66 -0.96 -7.64 3.33
C PRO A 66 -2.25 -8.48 3.43
N GLU A 67 -3.24 -8.14 2.62
CA GLU A 67 -4.59 -8.73 2.64
C GLU A 67 -5.09 -9.10 1.24
N ALA A 68 -6.19 -9.85 1.19
CA ALA A 68 -6.78 -10.34 -0.06
C ALA A 68 -7.51 -9.23 -0.84
N THR A 69 -8.01 -8.21 -0.14
CA THR A 69 -8.76 -7.08 -0.73
C THR A 69 -8.13 -5.73 -0.38
N ILE A 70 -8.44 -4.73 -1.18
CA ILE A 70 -7.98 -3.36 -0.94
C ILE A 70 -8.64 -2.76 0.32
N GLU A 71 -9.91 -3.09 0.56
CA GLU A 71 -10.62 -2.62 1.76
C GLU A 71 -9.97 -3.16 3.03
N ASP A 72 -9.70 -4.47 3.07
CA ASP A 72 -9.07 -5.12 4.24
C ASP A 72 -7.67 -4.55 4.49
N ALA A 73 -6.88 -4.31 3.43
CA ALA A 73 -5.55 -3.72 3.54
C ALA A 73 -5.61 -2.29 4.13
N LEU A 74 -6.60 -1.48 3.73
CA LEU A 74 -6.80 -0.13 4.28
C LEU A 74 -7.30 -0.18 5.73
N ASP A 75 -8.17 -1.12 6.08
CA ASP A 75 -8.65 -1.31 7.45
C ASP A 75 -7.56 -1.81 8.39
N ALA A 76 -6.55 -2.51 7.87
CA ALA A 76 -5.39 -2.96 8.62
C ALA A 76 -4.43 -1.82 9.04
N VAL A 77 -4.53 -0.63 8.44
CA VAL A 77 -3.75 0.55 8.85
C VAL A 77 -4.24 1.05 10.21
N HIS A 78 -3.32 1.32 11.14
CA HIS A 78 -3.67 1.82 12.47
C HIS A 78 -3.98 3.32 12.45
N TRP A 79 -5.14 3.67 11.88
CA TRP A 79 -5.53 5.07 11.65
C TRP A 79 -5.56 5.95 12.91
N TRP A 80 -5.72 5.35 14.10
CA TRP A 80 -5.73 6.07 15.37
C TRP A 80 -4.37 6.69 15.72
N GLU A 81 -3.27 6.28 15.06
CA GLU A 81 -1.95 6.89 15.23
C GLU A 81 -1.87 8.30 14.60
N PHE A 82 -2.85 8.66 13.78
CA PHE A 82 -2.93 9.96 13.10
C PHE A 82 -4.06 10.86 13.63
N ASP A 83 -4.78 10.41 14.67
CA ASP A 83 -5.89 11.16 15.27
C ASP A 83 -5.46 12.17 16.33
#